data_AF-A0A1G9GDS4-F1
#
_entry.id   AF-A0A1G9GDS4-F1
#
_cell.length_a   1.000
_cell.length_b   1.000
_cell.length_c   1.000
_cell.angle_alpha   90.00
_cell.angle_beta   90.00
_cell.angle_gamma   90.00
#
_symmetry.space_group_name_H-M   'P 1'
#
loop_
_entity.id
_entity.type
_entity.pdbx_description
1 polymer ?
#
loop_
_entity_poly.entity_id
_entity_poly.type
_entity_poly.pdbx_seq_one_letter_code
_entity_poly.pdbx_strand_id
1 'polypeptide(L)'
;MKHGLKGLCGAGALVLPLSVWAAPVVEDLTAQNSFYQQAQVRQEPGGSLTLFNQLQENQRQIRELRGQVEELRYQLDQQRQLSQERYLELEQRIQAGNTGSGAQTPNVDANANVDTGAATAVAGDDGRQAYQAAFAKVQARDFDAAIAAFEAFVTDYPQSSLRPNGYYWLGELYSARSELEPAAQAFTTVINDYPQSNKVPDALYKLGLLKARQGQPDASKQLLERVQAEYPDSRAAGMASDFLNQSGL
;
A
#
# COMPACT_ATOMS: atom_id res chain seq x y z
N MET A 1 -80.85 33.54 24.20
CA MET A 1 -81.36 32.66 23.13
C MET A 1 -81.10 31.23 23.59
N LYS A 2 -82.15 30.52 24.02
CA LYS A 2 -82.69 29.29 23.39
C LYS A 2 -81.74 28.09 23.57
N HIS A 3 -82.00 26.98 24.28
CA HIS A 3 -83.08 26.32 25.04
C HIS A 3 -82.34 25.39 26.05
N GLY A 4 -82.81 24.97 27.23
CA GLY A 4 -84.14 24.53 27.61
C GLY A 4 -84.17 23.00 27.81
N LEU A 5 -83.81 22.56 29.03
CA LEU A 5 -84.46 21.50 29.85
C LEU A 5 -84.86 20.14 29.21
N LYS A 6 -84.37 19.03 29.78
CA LYS A 6 -85.15 18.02 30.55
C LYS A 6 -84.38 16.71 30.71
N GLY A 7 -84.33 16.20 31.94
CA GLY A 7 -83.77 14.89 32.27
C GLY A 7 -84.73 13.75 32.00
N LEU A 8 -84.22 12.52 32.07
CA LEU A 8 -84.98 11.32 32.39
C LEU A 8 -84.06 10.20 32.90
N CYS A 9 -84.57 9.59 33.96
CA CYS A 9 -84.23 8.36 34.66
C CYS A 9 -83.58 7.22 33.85
N GLY A 10 -82.81 6.41 34.58
CA GLY A 10 -83.22 5.01 34.75
C GLY A 10 -82.32 3.93 34.14
N ALA A 11 -81.55 3.31 35.02
CA ALA A 11 -81.37 1.86 35.15
C ALA A 11 -80.95 1.02 33.92
N GLY A 12 -79.76 0.43 34.06
CA GLY A 12 -79.62 -1.02 33.94
C GLY A 12 -79.37 -1.58 32.53
N ALA A 13 -78.11 -1.93 32.26
CA ALA A 13 -77.74 -3.25 31.74
C ALA A 13 -76.22 -3.38 31.77
N LEU A 14 -75.74 -4.13 32.75
CA LEU A 14 -74.42 -4.76 32.74
C LEU A 14 -74.35 -5.66 31.50
N VAL A 15 -73.68 -5.23 30.45
CA VAL A 15 -73.25 -6.10 29.35
C VAL A 15 -71.74 -6.11 29.39
N LEU A 16 -71.20 -7.14 30.06
CA LEU A 16 -69.79 -7.47 30.02
C LEU A 16 -69.43 -7.81 28.56
N PRO A 17 -68.41 -7.18 27.96
CA PRO A 17 -67.88 -7.67 26.70
C PRO A 17 -67.21 -9.02 26.98
N LEU A 18 -67.73 -10.08 26.34
CA LEU A 18 -67.05 -11.35 26.18
C LEU A 18 -65.63 -11.06 25.67
N SER A 19 -64.63 -11.36 26.49
CA SER A 19 -63.24 -11.40 26.06
C SER A 19 -63.13 -12.49 25.00
N VAL A 20 -63.13 -12.07 23.74
CA VAL A 20 -62.61 -12.88 22.63
C VAL A 20 -61.15 -13.15 22.97
N TRP A 21 -60.84 -14.40 23.30
CA TRP A 21 -59.46 -14.88 23.27
C TRP A 21 -59.05 -14.86 21.81
N ALA A 22 -58.41 -13.78 21.38
CA ALA A 22 -57.59 -13.79 20.20
C ALA A 22 -56.42 -14.75 20.49
N ALA A 23 -56.57 -16.00 20.06
CA ALA A 23 -55.42 -16.87 19.89
C ALA A 23 -54.50 -16.16 18.88
N PRO A 24 -53.18 -16.06 19.13
CA PRO A 24 -52.28 -15.65 18.08
C PRO A 24 -52.40 -16.69 16.97
N VAL A 25 -52.89 -16.27 15.80
CA VAL A 25 -52.57 -16.97 14.56
C VAL A 25 -51.06 -16.92 14.47
N VAL A 26 -50.43 -18.05 14.80
CA VAL A 26 -49.05 -18.32 14.44
C VAL A 26 -49.11 -18.52 12.94
N GLU A 27 -48.86 -17.44 12.19
CA GLU A 27 -48.57 -17.52 10.77
C GLU A 27 -47.39 -18.49 10.64
N ASP A 28 -47.64 -19.60 9.94
CA ASP A 28 -46.66 -20.65 9.75
C ASP A 28 -45.53 -20.12 8.84
N LEU A 29 -44.46 -19.59 9.46
CA LEU A 29 -43.24 -19.15 8.78
C LEU A 29 -42.46 -20.31 8.14
N THR A 30 -42.94 -21.56 8.19
CA THR A 30 -42.25 -22.68 7.51
C THR A 30 -42.33 -22.60 5.99
N ALA A 31 -43.23 -21.79 5.41
CA ALA A 31 -43.26 -21.55 3.96
C ALA A 31 -42.14 -20.60 3.46
N GLN A 32 -41.51 -19.82 4.36
CA GLN A 32 -40.36 -18.95 4.02
C GLN A 32 -39.00 -19.65 4.16
N ASN A 33 -38.97 -20.85 4.75
CA ASN A 33 -37.74 -21.64 4.90
C ASN A 33 -37.39 -22.53 3.70
N SER A 34 -38.19 -22.52 2.63
CA SER A 34 -37.81 -23.13 1.34
C SER A 34 -36.62 -22.42 0.66
N PHE A 35 -36.26 -21.21 1.10
CA PHE A 35 -35.12 -20.47 0.55
C PHE A 35 -33.76 -20.98 1.08
N TYR A 36 -33.70 -21.45 2.33
CA TYR A 36 -32.46 -22.01 2.92
C TYR A 36 -32.18 -23.46 2.48
N GLN A 37 -33.16 -24.16 1.90
CA GLN A 37 -32.93 -25.47 1.28
C GLN A 37 -32.43 -25.37 -0.16
N GLN A 38 -32.51 -24.21 -0.81
CA GLN A 38 -31.98 -24.01 -2.17
C GLN A 38 -30.52 -23.53 -2.21
N ALA A 39 -29.90 -23.35 -1.04
CA ALA A 39 -28.44 -23.24 -0.89
C ALA A 39 -27.77 -24.60 -0.61
N GLN A 40 -28.51 -25.72 -0.68
CA GLN A 40 -27.88 -27.02 -0.82
C GLN A 40 -27.39 -27.18 -2.26
N VAL A 41 -26.11 -26.84 -2.44
CA VAL A 41 -25.21 -27.62 -3.27
C VAL A 41 -25.67 -27.75 -4.73
N ARG A 42 -25.60 -26.63 -5.47
CA ARG A 42 -25.05 -26.74 -6.82
C ARG A 42 -23.54 -26.91 -6.69
N GLN A 43 -23.11 -28.11 -6.25
CA GLN A 43 -21.77 -28.59 -6.52
C GLN A 43 -21.69 -28.72 -8.04
N GLU A 44 -21.26 -27.63 -8.70
CA GLU A 44 -20.54 -27.77 -9.95
C GLU A 44 -19.36 -28.71 -9.64
N PRO A 45 -19.26 -29.90 -10.27
CA PRO A 45 -18.21 -30.89 -9.98
C PRO A 45 -16.78 -30.36 -10.22
N GLY A 46 -16.63 -29.13 -10.72
CA GLY A 46 -15.36 -28.50 -11.05
C GLY A 46 -14.79 -27.53 -10.00
N GLY A 47 -15.54 -27.06 -9.00
CA GLY A 47 -15.05 -25.99 -8.10
C GLY A 47 -13.88 -26.41 -7.19
N SER A 48 -13.97 -27.60 -6.58
CA SER A 48 -12.89 -28.19 -5.77
C SER A 48 -11.72 -28.64 -6.65
N LEU A 49 -11.99 -29.08 -7.87
CA LEU A 49 -10.96 -29.42 -8.86
C LEU A 49 -10.19 -28.17 -9.30
N THR A 50 -10.88 -27.05 -9.54
CA THR A 50 -10.26 -25.76 -9.89
C THR A 50 -9.40 -25.24 -8.75
N LEU A 51 -9.86 -25.32 -7.50
CA LEU A 51 -9.07 -24.91 -6.34
C LEU A 51 -7.86 -25.83 -6.12
N PHE A 52 -8.03 -27.14 -6.33
CA PHE A 52 -6.93 -28.10 -6.27
C PHE A 52 -5.89 -27.85 -7.37
N ASN A 53 -6.32 -27.56 -8.60
CA ASN A 53 -5.45 -27.18 -9.70
C ASN A 53 -4.72 -25.85 -9.42
N GLN A 54 -5.40 -24.86 -8.85
CA GLN A 54 -4.78 -23.58 -8.44
C GLN A 54 -3.76 -23.77 -7.30
N LEU A 55 -4.02 -24.68 -6.36
CA LEU A 55 -3.09 -25.00 -5.29
C LEU A 55 -1.84 -25.71 -5.83
N GLN A 56 -2.03 -26.66 -6.75
CA GLN A 56 -0.91 -27.32 -7.43
C GLN A 56 -0.09 -26.34 -8.27
N GLU A 57 -0.75 -25.40 -8.94
CA GLU A 57 -0.08 -24.37 -9.72
C GLU A 57 0.71 -23.39 -8.84
N ASN A 58 0.12 -22.93 -7.74
CA ASN A 58 0.83 -22.12 -6.74
C ASN A 58 2.07 -22.84 -6.19
N GLN A 59 1.99 -24.14 -5.91
CA GLN A 59 3.14 -24.91 -5.43
C GLN A 59 4.23 -25.09 -6.49
N ARG A 60 3.89 -25.07 -7.79
CA ARG A 60 4.88 -25.03 -8.87
C ARG A 60 5.55 -23.67 -8.92
N GLN A 61 4.77 -22.60 -8.89
CA GLN A 61 5.27 -21.23 -8.90
C GLN A 61 6.19 -20.95 -7.71
N ILE A 62 5.88 -21.45 -6.50
CA ILE A 62 6.78 -21.31 -5.34
C ILE A 62 8.13 -22.00 -5.57
N ARG A 63 8.15 -23.19 -6.19
CA ARG A 63 9.40 -23.88 -6.52
C ARG A 63 10.20 -23.15 -7.59
N GLU A 64 9.50 -22.61 -8.58
CA GLU A 64 10.13 -21.83 -9.65
C GLU A 64 10.72 -20.52 -9.12
N LEU A 65 9.95 -19.76 -8.33
CA LEU A 65 10.42 -18.54 -7.67
C LEU A 65 11.61 -18.80 -6.76
N ARG A 66 11.63 -19.94 -6.05
CA ARG A 66 12.77 -20.34 -5.23
C ARG A 66 14.02 -20.58 -6.08
N GLY A 67 13.87 -21.24 -7.24
CA GLY A 67 14.95 -21.41 -8.21
C GLY A 67 15.46 -20.07 -8.76
N GLN A 68 14.55 -19.17 -9.13
CA GLN A 68 14.91 -17.82 -9.61
C GLN A 68 15.66 -17.02 -8.53
N VAL A 69 15.27 -17.13 -7.26
CA VAL A 69 15.99 -16.47 -6.15
C VAL A 69 17.38 -17.05 -5.96
N GLU A 70 17.54 -18.37 -6.07
CA GLU A 70 18.85 -19.03 -6.00
C GLU A 70 19.75 -18.61 -7.16
N GLU A 71 19.21 -18.52 -8.37
CA GLU A 71 19.92 -18.01 -9.55
C GLU A 71 20.32 -16.53 -9.39
N LEU A 72 19.39 -15.66 -8.99
CA LEU A 72 19.68 -14.24 -8.78
C LEU A 72 20.74 -14.04 -7.70
N ARG A 73 20.71 -14.83 -6.62
CA ARG A 73 21.76 -14.82 -5.59
C ARG A 73 23.12 -15.20 -6.18
N TYR A 74 23.16 -16.25 -6.99
CA TYR A 74 24.38 -16.68 -7.66
C TYR A 74 24.93 -15.59 -8.61
N GLN A 75 24.07 -14.97 -9.42
CA GLN A 75 24.47 -13.87 -10.31
C GLN A 75 25.02 -12.66 -9.53
N LEU A 76 24.40 -12.34 -8.38
CA LEU A 76 24.82 -11.22 -7.53
C LEU A 76 26.19 -11.51 -6.87
N ASP A 77 26.40 -12.73 -6.39
CA ASP A 77 27.70 -13.14 -5.86
C ASP A 77 28.78 -13.17 -6.94
N GLN A 78 28.45 -13.63 -8.15
CA GLN A 78 29.36 -13.59 -9.30
C GLN A 78 29.76 -12.14 -9.66
N GLN A 79 28.80 -11.21 -9.70
CA GLN A 79 29.10 -9.80 -9.95
C GLN A 79 30.00 -9.19 -8.86
N ARG A 80 29.78 -9.54 -7.59
CA ARG A 80 30.60 -9.08 -6.47
C ARG A 80 32.03 -9.60 -6.55
N GLN A 81 32.22 -10.84 -6.99
CA GLN A 81 33.55 -11.41 -7.20
C GLN A 81 34.28 -10.66 -8.32
N LEU A 82 33.63 -10.49 -9.47
CA LEU A 82 34.20 -9.77 -10.61
C LEU A 82 34.55 -8.32 -10.28
N SER A 83 33.71 -7.63 -9.50
CA SER A 83 34.01 -6.26 -9.07
C SER A 83 35.23 -6.23 -8.15
N GLN A 84 35.31 -7.13 -7.16
CA GLN A 84 36.45 -7.24 -6.24
C GLN A 84 37.77 -7.54 -6.96
N GLU A 85 37.76 -8.47 -7.92
CA GLU A 85 38.94 -8.77 -8.74
C GLU A 85 39.41 -7.55 -9.52
N ARG A 86 38.48 -6.81 -10.13
CA ARG A 86 38.79 -5.57 -10.85
C ARG A 86 39.33 -4.48 -9.93
N TYR A 87 38.86 -4.40 -8.68
CA TYR A 87 39.40 -3.47 -7.67
C TYR A 87 40.84 -3.82 -7.29
N LEU A 88 41.16 -5.10 -7.09
CA LEU A 88 42.51 -5.56 -6.78
C LEU A 88 43.48 -5.32 -7.94
N GLU A 89 43.03 -5.54 -9.18
CA GLU A 89 43.81 -5.24 -10.38
C GLU A 89 44.08 -3.74 -10.51
N LEU A 90 43.07 -2.89 -10.23
CA LEU A 90 43.24 -1.44 -10.26
C LEU A 90 44.23 -0.96 -9.20
N GLU A 91 44.19 -1.53 -7.99
CA GLU A 91 45.15 -1.23 -6.92
C GLU A 91 46.58 -1.60 -7.36
N GLN A 92 46.78 -2.80 -7.91
CA GLN A 92 48.08 -3.23 -8.41
C GLN A 92 48.57 -2.33 -9.56
N ARG A 93 47.69 -1.89 -10.45
CA ARG A 93 48.04 -0.94 -11.52
C ARG A 93 48.36 0.46 -11.01
N ILE A 94 47.64 0.96 -10.01
CA ILE A 94 47.95 2.24 -9.37
C ILE A 94 49.28 2.13 -8.62
N GLN A 95 49.50 1.05 -7.88
CA GLN A 95 50.72 0.83 -7.12
C GLN A 95 51.94 0.62 -8.04
N ALA A 96 51.78 -0.10 -9.15
CA ALA A 96 52.81 -0.24 -10.18
C ALA A 96 53.02 1.06 -10.98
N GLY A 97 51.95 1.78 -11.31
CA GLY A 97 51.97 3.08 -11.97
C GLY A 97 52.54 4.21 -11.11
N ASN A 98 52.53 4.06 -9.78
CA ASN A 98 53.13 5.01 -8.84
C ASN A 98 54.65 4.87 -8.69
N THR A 99 55.30 3.97 -9.45
CA THR A 99 56.78 3.86 -9.51
C THR A 99 57.41 4.48 -10.76
N GLY A 100 56.64 5.21 -11.56
CA GLY A 100 57.20 5.95 -12.68
C GLY A 100 56.21 6.89 -13.36
N SER A 101 56.13 8.12 -12.85
CA SER A 101 56.08 9.38 -13.62
C SER A 101 55.57 10.52 -12.73
N GLY A 102 56.47 11.48 -12.44
CA GLY A 102 56.07 12.78 -11.93
C GLY A 102 55.50 13.69 -13.03
N ALA A 103 54.99 14.85 -12.59
CA ALA A 103 54.42 15.98 -13.35
C ALA A 103 52.92 15.84 -13.70
N GLN A 104 52.01 16.80 -13.46
CA GLN A 104 52.05 18.18 -12.97
C GLN A 104 50.61 18.55 -12.55
N THR A 105 50.44 19.23 -11.42
CA THR A 105 49.24 20.01 -11.10
C THR A 105 49.39 21.43 -11.66
N PRO A 106 48.36 22.00 -12.32
CA PRO A 106 48.21 23.44 -12.39
C PRO A 106 47.26 23.88 -11.28
N ASN A 107 47.83 24.55 -10.28
CA ASN A 107 47.14 25.37 -9.31
C ASN A 107 46.61 26.63 -10.04
N VAL A 108 45.30 26.88 -9.96
CA VAL A 108 44.68 28.18 -10.28
C VAL A 108 43.72 28.58 -9.17
N ASP A 109 44.22 29.51 -8.37
CA ASP A 109 43.58 30.62 -7.67
C ASP A 109 42.39 30.40 -6.74
N ALA A 110 42.71 30.63 -5.46
CA ALA A 110 41.80 30.99 -4.40
C ALA A 110 41.28 32.43 -4.60
N ASN A 111 39.96 32.60 -4.79
CA ASN A 111 39.18 33.57 -4.02
C ASN A 111 37.66 33.36 -4.24
N ALA A 112 36.97 32.76 -3.28
CA ALA A 112 35.54 32.92 -3.12
C ALA A 112 35.20 32.84 -1.63
N ASN A 113 34.79 33.98 -1.10
CA ASN A 113 34.31 34.23 0.24
C ASN A 113 33.18 33.24 0.60
N VAL A 114 33.44 32.33 1.54
CA VAL A 114 32.43 31.38 2.03
C VAL A 114 31.67 32.04 3.17
N ASP A 115 30.54 32.64 2.81
CA ASP A 115 29.45 32.90 3.73
C ASP A 115 28.82 31.56 4.12
N THR A 116 28.75 31.32 5.43
CA THR A 116 28.28 30.10 6.08
C THR A 116 26.78 29.92 5.86
N GLY A 117 26.42 29.11 4.87
CA GLY A 117 25.07 28.58 4.66
C GLY A 117 25.14 27.09 4.33
N ALA A 118 24.67 26.25 5.25
CA ALA A 118 24.60 24.81 5.07
C ALA A 118 23.71 24.45 3.86
N ALA A 119 24.34 23.94 2.79
CA ALA A 119 23.79 23.01 1.80
C ALA A 119 24.83 22.76 0.69
N THR A 120 25.89 22.03 0.99
CA THR A 120 26.69 21.35 -0.05
C THR A 120 25.93 20.11 -0.51
N ALA A 121 24.79 20.33 -1.18
CA ALA A 121 24.35 19.37 -2.18
C ALA A 121 25.43 19.39 -3.26
N VAL A 122 26.25 18.34 -3.30
CA VAL A 122 27.28 18.23 -4.32
C VAL A 122 26.57 18.29 -5.66
N ALA A 123 26.85 19.34 -6.45
CA ALA A 123 26.27 19.55 -7.76
C ALA A 123 26.68 18.37 -8.66
N GLY A 124 25.86 17.32 -8.69
CA GLY A 124 26.14 16.04 -9.36
C GLY A 124 25.67 14.78 -8.61
N ASP A 125 25.32 14.84 -7.33
CA ASP A 125 24.77 13.68 -6.61
C ASP A 125 23.24 13.66 -6.67
N ASP A 126 22.71 12.62 -7.31
CA ASP A 126 21.28 12.26 -7.36
C ASP A 126 20.74 11.81 -5.98
N GLY A 127 21.51 12.01 -4.90
CA GLY A 127 21.21 11.58 -3.53
C GLY A 127 21.19 10.08 -3.37
N ARG A 128 21.84 9.34 -4.26
CA ARG A 128 21.77 7.88 -4.29
C ARG A 128 22.36 7.26 -3.03
N GLN A 129 23.46 7.82 -2.53
CA GLN A 129 24.08 7.35 -1.29
C GLN A 129 23.18 7.63 -0.08
N ALA A 130 22.59 8.83 0.01
CA ALA A 130 21.64 9.18 1.07
C ALA A 130 20.42 8.27 1.05
N TYR A 131 19.85 7.99 -0.12
CA TYR A 131 18.76 7.04 -0.30
C TYR A 131 19.14 5.62 0.16
N GLN A 132 20.33 5.12 -0.22
CA GLN A 132 20.81 3.80 0.20
C GLN A 132 21.01 3.71 1.72
N ALA A 133 21.55 4.77 2.33
CA ALA A 133 21.72 4.86 3.77
C ALA A 133 20.36 4.88 4.50
N ALA A 134 19.37 5.61 3.98
CA ALA A 134 18.00 5.58 4.50
C ALA A 134 17.39 4.18 4.38
N PHE A 135 17.55 3.53 3.24
CA PHE A 135 17.04 2.18 3.01
C PHE A 135 17.68 1.12 3.92
N ALA A 136 18.97 1.24 4.24
CA ALA A 136 19.64 0.36 5.20
C ALA A 136 18.98 0.40 6.59
N LYS A 137 18.43 1.56 7.00
CA LYS A 137 17.69 1.70 8.27
C LYS A 137 16.34 0.98 8.21
N VAL A 138 15.66 1.00 7.06
CA VAL A 138 14.46 0.17 6.82
C VAL A 138 14.78 -1.31 7.00
N GLN A 139 15.89 -1.77 6.43
CA GLN A 139 16.33 -3.16 6.56
C GLN A 139 16.65 -3.55 8.01
N ALA A 140 17.23 -2.61 8.77
CA ALA A 140 17.47 -2.75 10.20
C ALA A 140 16.18 -2.67 11.06
N ARG A 141 15.02 -2.37 10.45
CA ARG A 141 13.74 -2.09 11.12
C ARG A 141 13.78 -0.92 12.10
N ASP A 142 14.75 -0.04 11.92
CA ASP A 142 14.83 1.23 12.66
C ASP A 142 13.97 2.26 11.92
N PHE A 143 12.66 2.18 12.15
CA PHE A 143 11.69 2.98 11.41
C PHE A 143 11.81 4.47 11.70
N ASP A 144 12.08 4.87 12.93
CA ASP A 144 12.21 6.29 13.30
C ASP A 144 13.45 6.90 12.62
N ALA A 145 14.59 6.19 12.62
CA ALA A 145 15.77 6.68 11.90
C ALA A 145 15.60 6.62 10.37
N ALA A 146 14.86 5.64 9.85
CA ALA A 146 14.57 5.54 8.42
C ALA A 146 13.68 6.69 7.95
N ILE A 147 12.65 7.06 8.72
CA ILE A 147 11.78 8.21 8.43
C ILE A 147 12.62 9.48 8.37
N ALA A 148 13.40 9.77 9.42
CA ALA A 148 14.25 10.96 9.44
C ALA A 148 15.23 11.01 8.26
N ALA A 149 15.80 9.86 7.87
CA ALA A 149 16.73 9.79 6.74
C ALA A 149 16.03 10.01 5.39
N PHE A 150 14.81 9.49 5.20
CA PHE A 150 14.06 9.74 3.97
C PHE A 150 13.48 11.15 3.90
N GLU A 151 13.05 11.74 5.02
CA GLU A 151 12.64 13.15 5.11
C GLU A 151 13.79 14.09 4.70
N ALA A 152 14.99 13.84 5.24
CA ALA A 152 16.20 14.56 4.83
C ALA A 152 16.47 14.36 3.35
N PHE A 153 16.43 13.11 2.85
CA PHE A 153 16.67 12.82 1.44
C PHE A 153 15.72 13.58 0.48
N VAL A 154 14.40 13.59 0.75
CA VAL A 154 13.44 14.27 -0.14
C VAL A 154 13.52 15.80 -0.06
N THR A 155 14.15 16.33 0.99
CA THR A 155 14.38 17.77 1.23
C THR A 155 15.69 18.22 0.59
N ASP A 156 16.79 17.49 0.85
CA ASP A 156 18.15 17.85 0.46
C ASP A 156 18.43 17.57 -1.02
N TYR A 157 17.68 16.64 -1.62
CA TYR A 157 17.86 16.24 -3.02
C TYR A 157 16.58 16.46 -3.87
N PRO A 158 16.12 17.72 -4.03
CA PRO A 158 14.84 18.02 -4.67
C PRO A 158 14.77 17.66 -6.16
N GLN A 159 15.91 17.53 -6.81
CA GLN A 159 16.05 17.17 -8.24
C GLN A 159 16.34 15.68 -8.47
N SER A 160 16.39 14.87 -7.39
CA SER A 160 16.70 13.44 -7.50
C SER A 160 15.64 12.68 -8.28
N SER A 161 16.08 11.81 -9.20
CA SER A 161 15.23 10.83 -9.86
C SER A 161 14.63 9.80 -8.90
N LEU A 162 15.27 9.62 -7.73
CA LEU A 162 14.82 8.72 -6.67
C LEU A 162 13.84 9.38 -5.69
N ARG A 163 13.57 10.67 -5.81
CA ARG A 163 12.64 11.41 -4.94
C ARG A 163 11.24 10.79 -4.83
N PRO A 164 10.55 10.34 -5.91
CA PRO A 164 9.29 9.62 -5.76
C PRO A 164 9.43 8.28 -5.02
N ASN A 165 10.59 7.62 -5.08
CA ASN A 165 10.85 6.42 -4.30
C ASN A 165 11.02 6.77 -2.81
N GLY A 166 11.65 7.91 -2.50
CA GLY A 166 11.75 8.43 -1.13
C GLY A 166 10.38 8.69 -0.50
N TYR A 167 9.49 9.39 -1.21
CA TYR A 167 8.11 9.60 -0.74
C TYR A 167 7.33 8.29 -0.62
N TYR A 168 7.51 7.34 -1.54
CA TYR A 168 6.89 6.01 -1.41
C TYR A 168 7.34 5.29 -0.13
N TRP A 169 8.64 5.32 0.19
CA TRP A 169 9.15 4.74 1.43
C TRP A 169 8.66 5.45 2.68
N LEU A 170 8.55 6.78 2.67
CA LEU A 170 7.92 7.52 3.76
C LEU A 170 6.48 7.05 3.98
N GLY A 171 5.70 6.89 2.92
CA GLY A 171 4.34 6.34 3.00
C GLY A 171 4.29 4.98 3.67
N GLU A 172 5.16 4.06 3.26
CA GLU A 172 5.25 2.72 3.86
C GLU A 172 5.69 2.76 5.33
N LEU A 173 6.66 3.61 5.68
CA LEU A 173 7.21 3.73 7.03
C LEU A 173 6.20 4.34 8.01
N TYR A 174 5.56 5.44 7.64
CA TYR A 174 4.48 6.01 8.44
C TYR A 174 3.30 5.03 8.57
N SER A 175 2.96 4.31 7.49
CA SER A 175 1.93 3.28 7.57
C SER A 175 2.31 2.16 8.54
N ALA A 176 3.58 1.76 8.60
CA ALA A 176 4.06 0.75 9.55
C ALA A 176 3.99 1.25 11.01
N ARG A 177 4.05 2.57 11.21
CA ARG A 177 3.88 3.24 12.51
C ARG A 177 2.43 3.57 12.85
N SER A 178 1.47 3.19 12.00
CA SER A 178 0.05 3.57 12.11
C SER A 178 -0.19 5.09 12.03
N GLU A 179 0.75 5.84 11.49
CA GLU A 179 0.64 7.27 11.22
C GLU A 179 -0.06 7.47 9.87
N LEU A 180 -1.38 7.27 9.86
CA LEU A 180 -2.15 7.16 8.61
C LEU A 180 -2.17 8.45 7.78
N GLU A 181 -2.24 9.62 8.43
CA GLU A 181 -2.27 10.92 7.73
C GLU A 181 -0.92 11.25 7.06
N PRO A 182 0.24 11.19 7.76
CA PRO A 182 1.55 11.32 7.10
C PRO A 182 1.76 10.31 5.98
N ALA A 183 1.33 9.06 6.18
CA ALA A 183 1.42 8.02 5.17
C ALA A 183 0.62 8.38 3.91
N ALA A 184 -0.64 8.81 4.09
CA ALA A 184 -1.52 9.20 3.00
C ALA A 184 -0.96 10.41 2.23
N GLN A 185 -0.41 11.40 2.94
CA GLN A 185 0.22 12.56 2.32
C GLN A 185 1.42 12.15 1.45
N ALA A 186 2.28 11.27 1.95
CA ALA A 186 3.47 10.83 1.22
C ALA A 186 3.09 10.08 -0.08
N PHE A 187 2.11 9.15 -0.04
CA PHE A 187 1.63 8.50 -1.26
C PHE A 187 0.93 9.48 -2.21
N THR A 188 0.17 10.43 -1.68
CA THR A 188 -0.48 11.48 -2.49
C THR A 188 0.56 12.32 -3.24
N THR A 189 1.67 12.65 -2.59
CA THR A 189 2.80 13.34 -3.24
C THR A 189 3.37 12.51 -4.39
N VAL A 190 3.54 11.19 -4.25
CA VAL A 190 3.99 10.34 -5.38
C VAL A 190 3.03 10.43 -6.56
N ILE A 191 1.72 10.38 -6.30
CA ILE A 191 0.68 10.35 -7.33
C ILE A 191 0.56 11.69 -8.07
N ASN A 192 0.57 12.79 -7.32
CA ASN A 192 0.26 14.11 -7.87
C ASN A 192 1.51 14.80 -8.44
N ASP A 193 2.65 14.70 -7.74
CA ASP A 193 3.84 15.47 -8.09
C ASP A 193 4.76 14.66 -9.02
N TYR A 194 4.62 13.33 -9.06
CA TYR A 194 5.44 12.43 -9.88
C TYR A 194 4.60 11.45 -10.73
N PRO A 195 3.65 11.93 -11.56
CA PRO A 195 2.71 11.08 -12.29
C PRO A 195 3.36 10.12 -13.31
N GLN A 196 4.64 10.35 -13.66
CA GLN A 196 5.43 9.50 -14.56
C GLN A 196 6.26 8.43 -13.82
N SER A 197 6.23 8.43 -12.48
CA SER A 197 6.99 7.49 -11.67
C SER A 197 6.44 6.08 -11.78
N ASN A 198 7.31 5.08 -11.83
CA ASN A 198 6.92 3.67 -11.72
C ASN A 198 6.33 3.30 -10.35
N LYS A 199 6.35 4.21 -9.37
CA LYS A 199 5.73 4.04 -8.05
C LYS A 199 4.28 4.49 -7.98
N VAL A 200 3.75 5.15 -9.01
CA VAL A 200 2.35 5.63 -8.99
C VAL A 200 1.33 4.49 -8.80
N PRO A 201 1.43 3.34 -9.50
CA PRO A 201 0.47 2.25 -9.31
C PRO A 201 0.49 1.72 -7.88
N ASP A 202 1.69 1.53 -7.32
CA ASP A 202 1.87 1.05 -5.95
C ASP A 202 1.37 2.08 -4.94
N ALA A 203 1.67 3.37 -5.13
CA ALA A 203 1.23 4.44 -4.24
C ALA A 203 -0.30 4.60 -4.23
N LEU A 204 -0.96 4.51 -5.40
CA LEU A 204 -2.42 4.51 -5.49
C LEU A 204 -3.03 3.33 -4.72
N TYR A 205 -2.50 2.13 -4.91
CA TYR A 205 -2.95 0.94 -4.18
C TYR A 205 -2.79 1.14 -2.67
N LYS A 206 -1.61 1.57 -2.21
CA LYS A 206 -1.32 1.81 -0.79
C LYS A 206 -2.19 2.90 -0.18
N LEU A 207 -2.41 4.00 -0.89
CA LEU A 207 -3.33 5.05 -0.47
C LEU A 207 -4.76 4.52 -0.37
N GLY A 208 -5.20 3.69 -1.33
CA GLY A 208 -6.49 3.00 -1.27
C GLY A 208 -6.64 2.15 0.00
N LEU A 209 -5.62 1.37 0.35
CA LEU A 209 -5.61 0.59 1.60
C LEU A 209 -5.68 1.47 2.84
N LEU A 210 -4.93 2.59 2.86
CA LEU A 210 -4.97 3.53 3.97
C LEU A 210 -6.36 4.15 4.12
N LYS A 211 -7.02 4.52 3.01
CA LYS A 211 -8.38 5.07 3.03
C LYS A 211 -9.39 4.08 3.59
N ALA A 212 -9.28 2.79 3.26
CA ALA A 212 -10.09 1.75 3.89
C ALA A 212 -9.86 1.68 5.42
N ARG A 213 -8.60 1.72 5.87
CA ARG A 213 -8.25 1.73 7.30
C ARG A 213 -8.74 2.98 8.03
N GLN A 214 -8.84 4.11 7.33
CA GLN A 214 -9.39 5.37 7.84
C GLN A 214 -10.93 5.38 7.89
N GLY A 215 -11.61 4.28 7.51
CA GLY A 215 -13.06 4.23 7.45
C GLY A 215 -13.65 4.99 6.26
N GLN A 216 -12.87 5.17 5.19
CA GLN A 216 -13.27 5.83 3.94
C GLN A 216 -13.33 4.81 2.78
N PRO A 217 -14.30 3.87 2.81
CA PRO A 217 -14.40 2.78 1.83
C PRO A 217 -14.66 3.27 0.41
N ASP A 218 -15.47 4.31 0.22
CA ASP A 218 -15.76 4.87 -1.11
C ASP A 218 -14.50 5.46 -1.74
N ALA A 219 -13.70 6.19 -0.95
CA ALA A 219 -12.42 6.73 -1.41
C ALA A 219 -11.40 5.62 -1.69
N SER A 220 -11.40 4.56 -0.88
CA SER A 220 -10.60 3.36 -1.13
C SER A 220 -10.95 2.74 -2.47
N LYS A 221 -12.25 2.49 -2.71
CA LYS A 221 -12.74 1.89 -3.94
C LYS A 221 -12.33 2.69 -5.17
N GLN A 222 -12.56 4.01 -5.16
CA GLN A 222 -12.18 4.90 -6.26
C GLN A 222 -10.69 4.82 -6.59
N LEU A 223 -9.82 4.79 -5.59
CA LEU A 223 -8.36 4.69 -5.80
C LEU A 223 -7.94 3.32 -6.36
N LEU A 224 -8.57 2.25 -5.88
CA LEU A 224 -8.27 0.88 -6.30
C LEU A 224 -8.76 0.60 -7.73
N GLU A 225 -9.97 1.08 -8.06
CA GLU A 225 -10.50 1.05 -9.43
C GLU A 225 -9.64 1.88 -10.38
N ARG A 226 -9.14 3.03 -9.92
CA ARG A 226 -8.23 3.87 -10.70
C ARG A 226 -6.93 3.14 -11.05
N VAL A 227 -6.34 2.36 -10.13
CA VAL A 227 -5.16 1.53 -10.44
C VAL A 227 -5.47 0.52 -11.53
N GLN A 228 -6.63 -0.15 -11.46
CA GLN A 228 -7.02 -1.13 -12.47
C GLN A 228 -7.25 -0.50 -13.84
N ALA A 229 -7.83 0.70 -13.88
CA ALA A 229 -8.13 1.39 -15.12
C ALA A 229 -6.89 2.02 -15.77
N GLU A 230 -6.04 2.68 -14.98
CA GLU A 230 -4.87 3.40 -15.49
C GLU A 230 -3.62 2.50 -15.64
N TYR A 231 -3.53 1.43 -14.86
CA TYR A 231 -2.35 0.54 -14.80
C TYR A 231 -2.73 -0.95 -14.80
N PRO A 232 -3.52 -1.44 -15.77
CA PRO A 232 -4.08 -2.80 -15.76
C PRO A 232 -3.03 -3.92 -15.71
N ASP A 233 -1.85 -3.71 -16.30
CA ASP A 233 -0.77 -4.70 -16.34
C ASP A 233 0.14 -4.66 -15.10
N SER A 234 -0.12 -3.75 -14.15
CA SER A 234 0.68 -3.63 -12.94
C SER A 234 0.32 -4.70 -11.91
N ARG A 235 1.31 -5.10 -11.10
CA ARG A 235 1.05 -5.95 -9.92
C ARG A 235 0.04 -5.29 -8.97
N ALA A 236 0.08 -3.96 -8.85
CA ALA A 236 -0.84 -3.19 -8.03
C ALA A 236 -2.30 -3.36 -8.48
N ALA A 237 -2.58 -3.45 -9.78
CA ALA A 237 -3.93 -3.69 -10.29
C ALA A 237 -4.48 -5.06 -9.89
N GLY A 238 -3.65 -6.11 -9.95
CA GLY A 238 -4.01 -7.42 -9.42
C GLY A 238 -4.33 -7.38 -7.93
N MET A 239 -3.45 -6.76 -7.12
CA MET A 239 -3.68 -6.62 -5.67
C MET A 239 -4.91 -5.77 -5.34
N ALA A 240 -5.21 -4.75 -6.14
CA ALA A 240 -6.41 -3.93 -6.02
C ALA A 240 -7.67 -4.76 -6.30
N SER A 241 -7.65 -5.61 -7.32
CA SER A 241 -8.76 -6.52 -7.65
C SER A 241 -9.03 -7.50 -6.52
N ASP A 242 -7.97 -8.13 -6.02
CA ASP A 242 -8.08 -9.05 -4.88
C ASP A 242 -8.67 -8.36 -3.64
N PHE A 243 -8.23 -7.13 -3.36
CA PHE A 243 -8.74 -6.37 -2.22
C PHE A 243 -10.22 -6.02 -2.36
N LEU A 244 -10.65 -5.50 -3.51
CA LEU A 244 -12.06 -5.14 -3.75
C LEU A 244 -12.98 -6.36 -3.60
N ASN A 245 -12.60 -7.49 -4.20
CA ASN A 245 -13.35 -8.75 -4.11
C ASN A 245 -13.47 -9.26 -2.67
N GLN A 246 -12.41 -9.14 -1.86
CA GLN A 246 -12.39 -9.61 -0.48
C GLN A 246 -13.10 -8.66 0.50
N SER A 247 -13.06 -7.36 0.24
CA SER A 247 -13.63 -6.33 1.12
C SER A 247 -15.12 -6.07 0.87
N GLY A 248 -15.68 -6.63 -0.21
CA GLY A 248 -17.09 -6.43 -0.58
C GLY A 248 -17.39 -5.02 -1.06
N LEU A 249 -16.35 -4.31 -1.54
CA LEU A 249 -16.44 -2.97 -2.12
C LEU A 249 -16.83 -3.03 -3.59
#